data_AF-A0A3D0XB46-F1
#
_entry.id   AF-A0A3D0XB46-F1
#
_cell.length_a   1.000
_cell.length_b   1.000
_cell.length_c   1.000
_cell.angle_alpha   90.00
_cell.angle_beta   90.00
_cell.angle_gamma   90.00
#
_symmetry.space_group_name_H-M   'P 1'
#
loop_
_entity.id
_entity.type
_entity.pdbx_description
1 polymer ?
#
loop_
_entity_poly.entity_id
_entity_poly.type
_entity_poly.pdbx_seq_one_letter_code
_entity_poly.pdbx_strand_id
1 'polypeptide(L)'
;YHQYEQKGGDAIDFVRRFYNKDYVEAVEMLLNNCGGQIVNSQTTERERKPFILPPRNDRMSRVFSYLLLTRGIDKDVLFEFVRRKMIYESADYHNAVFVGYDSNGKPRHAHKRGTVTNNPYKGNAAGSQPEFSFHWHGTSEKIFLFEAPID
;
A
#
# COMPACT_ATOMS: atom_id res chain seq x y z
N TYR A 1 -1.28 14.38 2.37
CA TYR A 1 -2.00 14.00 3.61
C TYR A 1 -1.67 15.02 4.68
N HIS A 2 -2.65 15.82 5.11
CA HIS A 2 -2.45 16.79 6.19
C HIS A 2 -2.87 16.20 7.53
N GLN A 3 -1.91 15.95 8.42
CA GLN A 3 -2.16 15.29 9.71
C GLN A 3 -3.09 16.10 10.65
N TYR A 4 -3.06 17.44 10.59
CA TYR A 4 -3.86 18.30 11.48
C TYR A 4 -5.33 18.43 11.07
N GLU A 5 -5.66 18.24 9.80
CA GLU A 5 -7.04 18.37 9.29
C GLU A 5 -7.65 17.04 8.83
N GLN A 6 -6.89 15.94 8.89
CA GLN A 6 -7.28 14.61 8.40
C GLN A 6 -7.84 14.60 6.97
N LYS A 7 -7.48 15.60 6.16
CA LYS A 7 -7.83 15.67 4.74
C LYS A 7 -6.70 15.08 3.90
N GLY A 8 -6.99 13.93 3.30
CA GLY A 8 -6.30 13.50 2.09
C GLY A 8 -6.76 14.37 0.93
N GLY A 9 -5.86 14.65 0.00
CA GLY A 9 -6.13 15.39 -1.23
C GLY A 9 -5.22 14.88 -2.32
N ASP A 10 -5.65 15.00 -3.56
CA ASP A 10 -4.84 14.61 -4.72
C ASP A 10 -3.73 15.65 -5.00
N ALA A 11 -2.96 15.46 -6.08
CA ALA A 11 -1.92 16.42 -6.46
C ALA A 11 -2.49 17.82 -6.74
N ILE A 12 -3.74 17.91 -7.20
CA ILE A 12 -4.42 19.18 -7.47
C ILE A 12 -4.72 19.89 -6.14
N ASP A 13 -5.25 19.18 -5.14
CA ASP A 13 -5.51 19.72 -3.81
C ASP A 13 -4.23 20.25 -3.14
N PHE A 14 -3.10 19.56 -3.32
CA PHE A 14 -1.80 20.03 -2.85
C PHE A 14 -1.42 21.38 -3.48
N VAL A 15 -1.49 21.49 -4.81
CA VAL A 15 -1.14 22.73 -5.51
C VAL A 15 -2.08 23.87 -5.12
N ARG A 16 -3.39 23.62 -5.11
CA ARG A 16 -4.39 24.62 -4.71
C ARG A 16 -4.13 25.16 -3.31
N ARG A 17 -3.76 24.29 -2.37
CA ARG A 17 -3.57 24.66 -0.97
C ARG A 17 -2.23 25.32 -0.68
N PHE A 18 -1.13 24.81 -1.22
CA PHE A 18 0.21 25.31 -0.91
C PHE A 18 0.69 26.41 -1.85
N TYR A 19 0.15 26.47 -3.07
CA TYR A 19 0.50 27.50 -4.06
C TYR A 19 -0.61 28.55 -4.25
N ASN A 20 -1.69 28.46 -3.45
CA ASN A 20 -2.85 29.37 -3.49
C ASN A 20 -3.43 29.53 -4.90
N LYS A 21 -3.50 28.40 -5.62
CA LYS A 21 -3.99 28.32 -7.00
C LYS A 21 -5.43 27.86 -7.04
N ASP A 22 -6.18 28.30 -8.04
CA ASP A 22 -7.47 27.69 -8.33
C ASP A 22 -7.30 26.31 -9.01
N TYR A 23 -8.42 25.62 -9.24
CA TYR A 23 -8.38 24.27 -9.82
C TYR A 23 -7.77 24.26 -11.23
N VAL A 24 -8.08 25.27 -12.05
CA VAL A 24 -7.59 25.35 -13.43
C VAL A 24 -6.09 25.61 -13.43
N GLU A 25 -5.64 26.59 -12.65
CA GLU A 25 -4.22 26.90 -12.50
C GLU A 25 -3.41 25.72 -11.94
N ALA A 26 -4.00 24.96 -11.01
CA ALA A 26 -3.36 23.77 -10.45
C ALA A 26 -3.22 22.65 -11.49
N VAL A 27 -4.25 22.43 -12.31
CA VAL A 27 -4.22 21.45 -13.41
C VAL A 27 -3.22 21.87 -14.49
N GLU A 28 -3.21 23.14 -14.90
CA GLU A 28 -2.24 23.68 -15.88
C GLU A 28 -0.80 23.53 -15.39
N MET A 29 -0.56 23.82 -14.12
CA MET A 29 0.75 23.68 -13.49
C MET A 29 1.20 22.21 -13.44
N LEU A 30 0.30 21.27 -13.15
CA LEU A 30 0.61 19.83 -13.13
C LEU A 30 0.80 19.26 -14.54
N LEU A 31 0.15 19.85 -15.54
CA LEU A 31 0.25 19.45 -16.95
C LEU A 31 1.40 20.14 -17.71
N ASN A 32 2.21 21.00 -17.08
CA ASN A 32 3.31 21.73 -17.72
C ASN A 32 2.89 22.44 -19.03
N ASN A 33 1.70 23.07 -19.06
CA ASN A 33 1.12 23.70 -20.26
C ASN A 33 0.84 22.75 -21.45
N CYS A 34 0.86 21.43 -21.27
CA CYS A 34 0.34 20.49 -22.26
C CYS A 34 -1.19 20.43 -22.13
N GLY A 35 -1.89 21.18 -22.99
CA GLY A 35 -3.36 21.34 -22.96
C GLY A 35 -4.16 20.04 -23.02
N GLY A 36 -4.45 19.46 -21.86
CA GLY A 36 -5.35 18.32 -21.68
C GLY A 36 -6.77 18.76 -21.35
N GLN A 37 -7.78 18.05 -21.86
CA GLN A 37 -9.18 18.29 -21.51
C GLN A 37 -9.47 17.84 -20.07
N ILE A 38 -10.06 18.73 -19.29
CA ILE A 38 -10.56 18.44 -17.94
C ILE A 38 -11.85 17.62 -18.08
N VAL A 39 -11.72 16.30 -17.98
CA VAL A 39 -12.89 15.41 -17.90
C VAL A 39 -13.33 15.33 -16.44
N ASN A 40 -14.42 16.02 -16.13
CA ASN A 40 -15.02 15.99 -14.81
C ASN A 40 -15.76 14.65 -14.61
N SER A 41 -15.02 13.58 -14.33
CA SER A 41 -15.63 12.30 -13.97
C SER A 41 -16.28 12.47 -12.61
N GLN A 42 -17.61 12.52 -12.56
CA GLN A 42 -18.35 12.39 -11.31
C GLN A 42 -17.75 11.22 -10.52
N THR A 43 -17.18 11.52 -9.35
CA THR A 43 -16.73 10.51 -8.40
C THR A 43 -17.97 9.77 -7.94
N THR A 44 -18.31 8.71 -8.66
CA THR A 44 -19.22 7.69 -8.15
C THR A 44 -18.57 7.19 -6.88
N GLU A 45 -19.20 7.45 -5.73
CA GLU A 45 -18.82 6.83 -4.47
C GLU A 45 -18.91 5.32 -4.69
N ARG A 46 -17.78 4.70 -5.05
CA ARG A 46 -17.68 3.26 -5.21
C ARG A 46 -17.96 2.67 -3.83
N GLU A 47 -19.06 1.92 -3.72
CA GLU A 47 -19.37 1.16 -2.51
C GLU A 47 -18.10 0.42 -2.06
N ARG A 48 -17.61 0.79 -0.87
CA ARG A 48 -16.39 0.20 -0.33
C ARG A 48 -16.69 -1.24 0.05
N LYS A 49 -16.24 -2.18 -0.79
CA LYS A 49 -16.29 -3.62 -0.49
C LYS A 49 -15.65 -3.86 0.89
N PRO A 50 -16.25 -4.73 1.73
CA PRO A 50 -15.66 -5.06 3.02
C PRO A 50 -14.26 -5.65 2.82
N PHE A 51 -13.31 -5.20 3.66
CA PHE A 51 -11.96 -5.75 3.66
C PHE A 51 -11.97 -7.16 4.23
N ILE A 52 -11.40 -8.10 3.48
CA ILE A 52 -11.20 -9.48 3.90
C ILE A 52 -9.75 -9.85 3.59
N LEU A 53 -9.08 -10.45 4.56
CA LEU A 53 -7.72 -10.97 4.36
C LEU A 53 -7.75 -12.14 3.36
N PRO A 54 -6.79 -12.21 2.42
CA PRO A 54 -6.61 -13.40 1.60
C PRO A 54 -6.49 -14.65 2.48
N PRO A 55 -7.09 -15.80 2.09
CA PRO A 55 -6.99 -17.02 2.88
C PRO A 55 -5.52 -17.40 3.07
N ARG A 56 -5.16 -17.80 4.29
CA ARG A 56 -3.80 -18.18 4.64
C ARG A 56 -3.54 -19.63 4.24
N ASN A 57 -2.38 -19.90 3.67
CA ASN A 57 -1.88 -21.24 3.44
C ASN A 57 -1.30 -21.80 4.74
N ASP A 58 -1.49 -23.10 4.99
CA ASP A 58 -0.91 -23.80 6.14
C ASP A 58 0.62 -23.84 6.10
N ARG A 59 1.19 -23.77 4.89
CA ARG A 59 2.64 -23.75 4.65
C ARG A 59 3.08 -22.38 4.13
N MET A 60 4.31 -22.02 4.45
CA MET A 60 4.95 -20.77 3.99
C MET A 60 6.20 -21.02 3.15
N SER A 61 6.37 -22.23 2.62
CA SER A 61 7.61 -22.65 1.96
C SER A 61 7.95 -21.80 0.74
N ARG A 62 6.96 -21.36 -0.06
CA ARG A 62 7.23 -20.56 -1.27
C ARG A 62 7.58 -19.14 -0.89
N VAL A 63 6.86 -18.56 0.07
CA VAL A 63 7.15 -17.22 0.59
C VAL A 63 8.52 -17.18 1.27
N PHE A 64 8.89 -18.19 2.06
CA PHE A 64 10.23 -18.25 2.66
C PHE A 64 11.33 -18.34 1.61
N SER A 65 11.23 -19.28 0.66
CA SER A 65 12.22 -19.38 -0.41
C SER A 65 12.34 -18.07 -1.20
N TYR A 66 11.21 -17.45 -1.55
CA TYR A 66 11.21 -16.20 -2.31
C TYR A 66 11.81 -15.03 -1.51
N LEU A 67 11.34 -14.80 -0.27
CA LEU A 67 11.78 -13.64 0.51
C LEU A 67 13.22 -13.78 1.01
N LEU A 68 13.64 -14.98 1.42
CA LEU A 68 15.01 -15.21 1.92
C LEU A 68 16.01 -15.39 0.78
N LEU A 69 15.74 -16.26 -0.18
CA LEU A 69 16.72 -16.67 -1.19
C LEU A 69 16.70 -15.78 -2.43
N THR A 70 15.53 -15.29 -2.84
CA THR A 70 15.41 -14.45 -4.04
C THR A 70 15.48 -12.97 -3.74
N ARG A 71 14.82 -12.51 -2.67
CA ARG A 71 14.80 -11.08 -2.27
C ARG A 71 15.84 -10.72 -1.22
N GLY A 72 16.52 -11.70 -0.62
CA GLY A 72 17.61 -11.46 0.32
C GLY A 72 17.19 -10.77 1.61
N ILE A 73 15.91 -10.87 2.01
CA ILE A 73 15.44 -10.31 3.27
C ILE A 73 16.10 -11.07 4.42
N ASP A 74 16.61 -10.33 5.39
CA ASP A 74 17.21 -10.92 6.57
C ASP A 74 16.24 -11.87 7.28
N LYS A 75 16.77 -13.00 7.74
CA LYS A 75 15.97 -14.07 8.34
C LYS A 75 15.24 -13.58 9.58
N ASP A 76 15.90 -12.87 10.48
CA ASP A 76 15.31 -12.49 11.74
C ASP A 76 14.24 -11.41 11.53
N VAL A 77 14.47 -10.50 10.57
CA VAL A 77 13.45 -9.54 10.11
C VAL A 77 12.20 -10.26 9.61
N LEU A 78 12.35 -11.23 8.69
CA LEU A 78 11.21 -11.96 8.16
C LEU A 78 10.47 -12.74 9.26
N PHE A 79 11.20 -13.45 10.12
CA PHE A 79 10.62 -14.25 11.20
C PHE A 79 9.84 -13.38 12.19
N GLU A 80 10.32 -12.18 12.50
CA GLU A 80 9.61 -11.25 13.38
C GLU A 80 8.26 -10.82 12.79
N PHE A 81 8.22 -10.49 11.50
CA PHE A 81 6.96 -10.13 10.83
C PHE A 81 6.01 -11.31 10.65
N VAL A 82 6.52 -12.53 10.45
CA VAL A 82 5.69 -13.75 10.42
C VAL A 82 5.09 -14.03 11.80
N ARG A 83 5.89 -13.93 12.86
CA ARG A 83 5.46 -14.11 14.26
C ARG A 83 4.34 -13.13 14.64
N ARG A 84 4.45 -11.89 14.17
CA ARG A 84 3.42 -10.83 14.33
C ARG A 84 2.21 -11.01 13.42
N LYS A 85 2.17 -12.07 12.61
CA LYS A 85 1.13 -12.36 11.61
C LYS A 85 1.01 -11.31 10.50
N MET A 86 2.05 -10.48 10.34
CA MET A 86 2.11 -9.42 9.33
C MET A 86 2.54 -9.92 7.96
N ILE A 87 3.28 -11.02 7.89
CA ILE A 87 3.65 -11.68 6.64
C ILE A 87 3.12 -13.12 6.64
N TYR A 88 2.46 -13.54 5.57
CA TYR A 88 2.04 -14.92 5.36
C TYR A 88 1.93 -15.30 3.89
N GLU A 89 1.82 -16.60 3.62
CA GLU A 89 1.57 -17.13 2.28
C GLU A 89 0.07 -17.29 2.03
N SER A 90 -0.46 -16.74 0.94
CA SER A 90 -1.88 -16.92 0.58
C SER A 90 -2.15 -18.34 0.06
N ALA A 91 -3.29 -18.93 0.39
CA ALA A 91 -3.68 -20.28 -0.04
C ALA A 91 -3.84 -20.40 -1.57
N ASP A 92 -4.56 -19.47 -2.19
CA ASP A 92 -5.02 -19.62 -3.57
C ASP A 92 -3.90 -19.53 -4.62
N TYR A 93 -2.94 -18.63 -4.38
CA TYR A 93 -1.91 -18.25 -5.37
C TYR A 93 -0.50 -18.21 -4.81
N HIS A 94 -0.28 -18.64 -3.57
CA HIS A 94 1.02 -18.61 -2.90
C HIS A 94 1.73 -17.25 -2.97
N ASN A 95 0.97 -16.16 -2.90
CA ASN A 95 1.51 -14.81 -2.79
C ASN A 95 2.09 -14.59 -1.39
N ALA A 96 3.18 -13.80 -1.30
CA ALA A 96 3.56 -13.16 -0.06
C ALA A 96 2.56 -12.04 0.24
N VAL A 97 1.82 -12.18 1.34
CA VAL A 97 0.84 -11.20 1.81
C VAL A 97 1.47 -10.40 2.94
N PHE A 98 1.47 -9.08 2.79
CA PHE A 98 1.94 -8.10 3.76
C PHE A 98 0.74 -7.36 4.35
N VAL A 99 0.47 -7.59 5.62
CA VAL A 99 -0.71 -7.09 6.34
C VAL A 99 -0.36 -5.80 7.05
N GLY A 100 -1.20 -4.80 6.86
CA GLY A 100 -1.17 -3.60 7.67
C GLY A 100 -2.35 -3.57 8.65
N TYR A 101 -2.05 -3.14 9.87
CA TYR A 101 -2.94 -3.16 11.02
C TYR A 101 -3.28 -1.74 11.45
N ASP A 102 -4.47 -1.54 12.01
CA ASP A 102 -4.78 -0.31 12.74
C ASP A 102 -4.15 -0.32 14.15
N SER A 103 -4.30 0.80 14.86
CA SER A 103 -3.81 0.96 16.23
C SER A 103 -4.41 -0.03 17.24
N ASN A 104 -5.54 -0.66 16.91
CA ASN A 104 -6.18 -1.69 17.73
C ASN A 104 -5.73 -3.12 17.35
N GLY A 105 -4.77 -3.25 16.42
CA GLY A 105 -4.29 -4.55 15.94
C GLY A 105 -5.28 -5.26 15.02
N LYS A 106 -6.26 -4.55 14.42
CA LYS A 106 -7.16 -5.14 13.43
C LYS A 106 -6.59 -4.99 12.02
N PRO A 107 -6.57 -6.06 11.20
CA PRO A 107 -6.16 -5.97 9.80
C PRO A 107 -7.06 -5.00 9.02
N ARG A 108 -6.44 -4.05 8.30
CA ARG A 108 -7.15 -3.08 7.45
C ARG A 108 -6.63 -3.05 6.01
N HIS A 109 -5.46 -3.63 5.78
CA HIS A 109 -4.81 -3.64 4.48
C HIS A 109 -4.08 -4.96 4.25
N ALA A 110 -4.04 -5.41 3.00
CA ALA A 110 -3.16 -6.52 2.59
C ALA A 110 -2.57 -6.25 1.20
N HIS A 111 -1.25 -6.09 1.13
CA HIS A 111 -0.51 -6.04 -0.13
C HIS A 111 -0.09 -7.47 -0.52
N LYS A 112 -0.36 -7.88 -1.76
CA LYS A 112 0.00 -9.20 -2.29
C LYS A 112 1.16 -9.07 -3.27
N ARG A 113 2.16 -9.94 -3.12
CA ARG A 113 3.28 -10.09 -4.04
C ARG A 113 3.38 -11.53 -4.52
N GLY A 114 3.38 -11.74 -5.83
CA GLY A 114 3.65 -13.05 -6.43
C GLY A 114 5.05 -13.55 -6.11
N THR A 115 5.18 -14.85 -5.85
CA THR A 115 6.44 -15.52 -5.50
C THR A 115 7.18 -16.07 -6.73
N VAL A 116 6.60 -15.98 -7.93
CA VAL A 116 7.22 -16.37 -9.20
C VAL A 116 7.98 -15.18 -9.80
N THR A 117 9.21 -15.40 -10.24
CA THR A 117 10.12 -14.33 -10.69
C THR A 117 9.84 -13.80 -12.09
N ASN A 118 9.35 -14.62 -13.01
CA ASN A 118 9.26 -14.25 -14.43
C ASN A 118 8.04 -13.36 -14.78
N ASN A 119 7.08 -13.19 -13.87
CA ASN A 119 5.98 -12.21 -13.99
C ASN A 119 5.29 -12.03 -12.62
N PRO A 120 5.89 -11.29 -11.68
CA PRO A 120 5.39 -11.22 -10.32
C PRO A 120 4.17 -10.31 -10.23
N TYR A 121 3.03 -10.89 -9.81
CA TYR A 121 1.85 -10.12 -9.45
C TYR A 121 2.15 -9.13 -8.32
N LYS A 122 1.62 -7.90 -8.41
CA LYS A 122 1.63 -6.91 -7.33
C LYS A 122 0.24 -6.29 -7.22
N GLY A 123 -0.29 -6.16 -6.02
CA GLY A 123 -1.54 -5.43 -5.82
C GLY A 123 -2.17 -5.66 -4.45
N ASN A 124 -3.09 -4.78 -4.09
CA ASN A 124 -3.79 -4.84 -2.82
C ASN A 124 -4.99 -5.80 -2.87
N ALA A 125 -5.34 -6.39 -1.73
CA ALA A 125 -6.60 -7.10 -1.57
C ALA A 125 -7.78 -6.12 -1.66
N ALA A 126 -8.92 -6.58 -2.16
CA ALA A 126 -10.12 -5.75 -2.28
C ALA A 126 -10.57 -5.21 -0.90
N GLY A 127 -11.03 -3.96 -0.87
CA GLY A 127 -11.45 -3.30 0.36
C GLY A 127 -10.30 -2.84 1.27
N SER A 128 -9.03 -3.05 0.87
CA SER A 128 -7.88 -2.56 1.64
C SER A 128 -7.92 -1.05 1.79
N GLN A 129 -7.60 -0.57 2.99
CA GLN A 129 -7.53 0.84 3.33
C GLN A 129 -6.07 1.30 3.28
N PRO A 130 -5.65 2.08 2.27
CA PRO A 130 -4.24 2.42 2.04
C PRO A 130 -3.58 3.16 3.21
N GLU A 131 -4.36 3.85 4.05
CA GLU A 131 -3.90 4.56 5.24
C GLU A 131 -3.30 3.61 6.29
N PHE A 132 -3.65 2.33 6.21
CA PHE A 132 -3.15 1.26 7.06
C PHE A 132 -2.27 0.29 6.28
N SER A 133 -1.56 0.74 5.23
CA SER A 133 -0.61 -0.10 4.48
C SER A 133 0.42 -0.77 5.39
N PHE A 134 1.10 -1.83 4.94
CA PHE A 134 2.13 -2.52 5.75
C PHE A 134 3.18 -1.51 6.24
N HIS A 135 3.33 -1.40 7.56
CA HIS A 135 4.22 -0.43 8.19
C HIS A 135 4.75 -0.98 9.52
N TRP A 136 5.84 -0.39 10.00
CA TRP A 136 6.42 -0.68 11.30
C TRP A 136 6.69 0.61 12.05
N HIS A 137 6.24 0.67 13.31
CA HIS A 137 6.53 1.78 14.21
C HIS A 137 7.78 1.46 15.04
N GLY A 138 8.90 2.08 14.64
CA GLY A 138 10.14 2.07 15.42
C GLY A 138 10.19 3.21 16.45
N THR A 139 11.35 3.37 17.09
CA THR A 139 11.61 4.42 18.11
C THR A 139 12.32 5.66 17.55
N SER A 140 12.62 5.69 16.25
CA SER A 140 13.34 6.78 15.60
C SER A 140 12.40 7.96 15.29
N GLU A 141 12.96 9.16 15.24
CA GLU A 141 12.29 10.38 14.77
C GLU A 141 12.19 10.47 13.23
N LYS A 142 12.83 9.51 12.52
CA LYS A 142 12.84 9.46 11.06
C LYS A 142 11.73 8.55 10.53
N ILE A 143 11.06 9.00 9.47
CA ILE A 143 10.10 8.22 8.70
C ILE A 143 10.70 7.87 7.35
N PHE A 144 10.57 6.60 6.96
CA PHE A 144 10.95 6.10 5.64
C PHE A 144 9.67 5.66 4.91
N LEU A 145 9.49 6.14 3.70
CA LEU A 145 8.35 5.81 2.84
C LEU A 145 8.87 5.09 1.59
N PHE A 146 8.24 3.97 1.27
CA PHE A 146 8.59 3.10 0.15
C PHE A 146 7.36 2.89 -0.75
N GLU A 147 7.59 2.52 -2.01
CA GLU A 147 6.50 2.23 -2.95
C GLU A 147 5.78 0.92 -2.58
N ALA A 148 6.52 -0.05 -2.05
CA ALA A 148 6.01 -1.37 -1.73
C ALA A 148 6.72 -1.97 -0.49
N PRO A 149 6.15 -3.02 0.14
CA PRO A 149 6.78 -3.69 1.29
C PRO A 149 8.14 -4.35 1.01
N ILE A 150 8.47 -4.55 -0.26
CA ILE A 150 9.77 -5.04 -0.71
C ILE A 150 10.29 -4.01 -1.71
N ASP A 151 11.15 -3.12 -1.24
CA ASP A 151 11.94 -2.18 -2.04
C ASP A 151 13.36 -2.75 -2.20
#